data_AF-A0A3A5HDH7-F1
#
_entry.id   AF-A0A3A5HDH7-F1
#
_cell.length_a   1.000
_cell.length_b   1.000
_cell.length_c   1.000
_cell.angle_alpha   90.00
_cell.angle_beta   90.00
_cell.angle_gamma   90.00
#
_symmetry.space_group_name_H-M   'P 1'
#
loop_
_entity.id
_entity.type
_entity.pdbx_description
1 polymer ?
#
loop_
_entity_poly.entity_id
_entity_poly.type
_entity_poly.pdbx_seq_one_letter_code
_entity_poly.pdbx_strand_id
1 'polypeptide(L)'
;MKSFEKYFMNKQYSRVKELGDKLAEIDPLIDWEFFRPIVSGMYDNRSERGGRPNIDEIVMVKMLVLQSWYGLSDPELERQANDRISFQKFLGFPERIPDRSTVWAFRERLIDTGKDERIWEELQRQIDSKGLKVKEGVIQDATFITADPGHQRVNEPRGPEAKTRRNKEGEWAKKNGKSHYGYKLHTLADRDYGLIRRLETTTAEVHDSQIDLSESGEVVYRDRGYFGAPCKGYNATMKRAVRGHPLGIRDKRRNKRIVQKRSAGERPYAVIKNIFKSGHQLVTTTLRTHTKNLFTCFCYNLIQLKTLQKTNTT
;
A
#
# COMPACT_ATOMS: atom_id res chain seq x y z
N MET A 1 -22.51 -24.71 21.01
CA MET A 1 -22.92 -23.46 20.33
C MET A 1 -21.97 -23.02 19.21
N LYS A 2 -20.67 -22.82 19.47
CA LYS A 2 -19.69 -22.32 18.47
C LYS A 2 -19.62 -23.10 17.14
N SER A 3 -19.82 -24.42 17.16
CA SER A 3 -19.81 -25.24 15.94
C SER A 3 -21.06 -25.06 15.06
N PHE A 4 -22.22 -24.75 15.66
CA PHE A 4 -23.49 -24.66 14.93
C PHE A 4 -23.60 -23.31 14.20
N GLU A 5 -23.26 -22.21 14.87
CA GLU A 5 -23.18 -20.88 14.25
C GLU A 5 -22.15 -20.88 13.11
N LYS A 6 -20.95 -21.41 13.36
CA LYS A 6 -19.92 -21.52 12.31
C LYS A 6 -20.40 -22.38 11.13
N TYR A 7 -21.14 -23.45 11.37
CA TYR A 7 -21.75 -24.24 10.29
C TYR A 7 -22.75 -23.42 9.48
N PHE A 8 -23.68 -22.71 10.14
CA PHE A 8 -24.66 -21.86 9.47
C PHE A 8 -23.98 -20.75 8.65
N MET A 9 -22.97 -20.08 9.21
CA MET A 9 -22.22 -19.04 8.52
C MET A 9 -21.47 -19.56 7.30
N ASN A 10 -20.87 -20.76 7.38
CA ASN A 10 -20.27 -21.39 6.21
C ASN A 10 -21.32 -21.80 5.15
N LYS A 11 -22.52 -22.22 5.57
CA LYS A 11 -23.63 -22.53 4.66
C LYS A 11 -24.18 -21.28 3.96
N GLN A 12 -24.28 -20.16 4.66
CA GLN A 12 -24.63 -18.89 4.01
C GLN A 12 -23.52 -18.44 3.06
N TYR A 13 -22.27 -18.59 3.49
CA TYR A 13 -21.12 -18.24 2.68
C TYR A 13 -21.00 -19.07 1.39
N SER A 14 -21.41 -20.34 1.37
CA SER A 14 -21.31 -21.18 0.15
C SER A 14 -22.05 -20.57 -1.05
N ARG A 15 -23.20 -19.94 -0.81
CA ARG A 15 -23.98 -19.22 -1.83
C ARG A 15 -23.20 -18.03 -2.40
N VAL A 16 -22.48 -17.30 -1.55
CA VAL A 16 -21.64 -16.17 -1.99
C VAL A 16 -20.39 -16.66 -2.71
N LYS A 17 -19.82 -17.78 -2.25
CA LYS A 17 -18.67 -18.42 -2.88
C LYS A 17 -18.96 -18.83 -4.32
N GLU A 18 -20.15 -19.37 -4.60
CA GLU A 18 -20.61 -19.74 -5.95
C GLU A 18 -20.68 -18.54 -6.91
N LEU A 19 -21.00 -17.34 -6.38
CA LEU A 19 -21.03 -16.09 -7.16
C LEU A 19 -19.64 -15.49 -7.42
N GLY A 20 -18.60 -16.08 -6.82
CA GLY A 20 -17.22 -15.62 -6.91
C GLY A 20 -16.84 -14.67 -5.79
N ASP A 21 -15.92 -15.10 -4.93
CA ASP A 21 -15.37 -14.30 -3.84
C ASP A 21 -13.88 -14.05 -4.03
N LYS A 22 -13.55 -12.81 -4.40
CA LYS A 22 -12.16 -12.38 -4.61
C LYS A 22 -11.32 -12.50 -3.34
N LEU A 23 -11.92 -12.32 -2.15
CA LEU A 23 -11.21 -12.40 -0.87
C LEU A 23 -10.79 -13.84 -0.57
N ALA A 24 -11.64 -14.82 -0.87
CA ALA A 24 -11.29 -16.22 -0.70
C ALA A 24 -10.24 -16.73 -1.70
N GLU A 25 -10.13 -16.10 -2.88
CA GLU A 25 -9.04 -16.40 -3.82
C GLU A 25 -7.68 -15.84 -3.34
N ILE A 26 -7.67 -14.76 -2.54
CA ILE A 26 -6.42 -14.15 -2.05
C ILE A 26 -6.00 -14.63 -0.66
N ASP A 27 -6.96 -15.04 0.17
CA ASP A 27 -6.71 -15.50 1.53
C ASP A 27 -5.62 -16.59 1.64
N PRO A 28 -5.60 -17.63 0.79
CA PRO A 28 -4.58 -18.68 0.87
C PRO A 28 -3.25 -18.32 0.18
N LEU A 29 -3.14 -17.13 -0.42
CA LEU A 29 -1.91 -16.75 -1.15
C LEU A 29 -0.75 -16.50 -0.21
N ILE A 30 -1.02 -16.13 1.02
CA ILE A 30 -0.02 -15.86 2.05
C ILE A 30 -0.44 -16.55 3.34
N ASP A 31 0.53 -16.83 4.20
CA ASP A 31 0.27 -17.35 5.52
C ASP A 31 0.19 -16.18 6.50
N TRP A 32 -1.03 -15.95 6.99
CA TRP A 32 -1.34 -14.84 7.88
C TRP A 32 -0.74 -15.02 9.26
N GLU A 33 -0.51 -16.25 9.72
CA GLU A 33 -0.03 -16.50 11.10
C GLU A 33 1.38 -15.96 11.32
N PHE A 34 2.20 -15.81 10.27
CA PHE A 34 3.52 -15.17 10.39
C PHE A 34 3.45 -13.68 10.74
N PHE A 35 2.30 -13.00 10.54
CA PHE A 35 2.15 -11.63 11.03
C PHE A 35 1.91 -11.56 12.54
N ARG A 36 1.33 -12.61 13.16
CA ARG A 36 1.01 -12.65 14.59
C ARG A 36 2.21 -12.31 15.49
N PRO A 37 3.39 -12.93 15.36
CA PRO A 37 4.54 -12.58 16.21
C PRO A 37 4.99 -11.12 16.05
N ILE A 38 4.79 -10.51 14.87
CA ILE A 38 5.13 -9.11 14.61
C ILE A 38 4.23 -8.19 15.45
N VAL A 39 2.92 -8.45 15.42
CA VAL A 39 1.92 -7.57 16.02
C VAL A 39 1.61 -7.87 17.49
N SER A 40 1.86 -9.09 17.96
CA SER A 40 1.55 -9.55 19.33
C SER A 40 2.12 -8.64 20.42
N GLY A 41 3.38 -8.22 20.29
CA GLY A 41 4.04 -7.33 21.26
C GLY A 41 3.61 -5.87 21.20
N MET A 42 2.49 -5.51 20.56
CA MET A 42 1.91 -4.15 20.63
C MET A 42 0.91 -3.97 21.77
N TYR A 43 0.51 -5.07 22.41
CA TYR A 43 -0.49 -5.07 23.47
C TYR A 43 0.18 -5.30 24.82
N ASP A 44 0.23 -4.27 25.65
CA ASP A 44 0.71 -4.37 27.03
C ASP A 44 -0.43 -4.82 27.95
N ASN A 45 -0.73 -6.12 27.96
CA ASN A 45 -1.65 -6.70 28.93
C ASN A 45 -0.88 -7.37 30.08
N ARG A 46 -0.01 -6.61 30.75
CA ARG A 46 0.68 -7.02 31.99
C ARG A 46 0.07 -6.40 33.26
N SER A 47 -1.16 -5.89 33.21
CA SER A 47 -1.82 -5.29 34.38
C SER A 47 -2.85 -6.23 35.00
N GLU A 48 -2.94 -6.22 36.33
CA GLU A 48 -3.91 -7.01 37.13
C GLU A 48 -5.37 -6.59 36.89
N ARG A 49 -5.60 -5.41 36.29
CA ARG A 49 -6.93 -4.94 35.87
C ARG A 49 -7.13 -5.25 34.39
N GLY A 50 -7.77 -6.39 34.14
CA GLY A 50 -8.06 -6.93 32.81
C GLY A 50 -8.56 -5.89 31.80
N GLY A 51 -7.79 -5.74 30.72
CA GLY A 51 -8.22 -5.00 29.53
C GLY A 51 -9.31 -5.73 28.73
N ARG A 52 -9.84 -5.05 27.71
CA ARG A 52 -10.79 -5.63 26.74
C ARG A 52 -10.19 -6.93 26.16
N PRO A 53 -10.98 -8.02 26.00
CA PRO A 53 -10.48 -9.27 25.43
C PRO A 53 -9.73 -8.99 24.13
N ASN A 54 -8.53 -9.54 23.99
CA ASN A 54 -7.71 -9.36 22.80
C ASN A 54 -8.50 -9.85 21.59
N ILE A 55 -8.85 -8.92 20.70
CA ILE A 55 -9.27 -9.33 19.36
C ILE A 55 -8.06 -9.97 18.71
N ASP A 56 -8.27 -11.10 18.03
CA ASP A 56 -7.23 -11.80 17.30
C ASP A 56 -6.44 -10.80 16.44
N GLU A 57 -5.12 -10.79 16.60
CA GLU A 57 -4.28 -9.81 15.94
C GLU A 57 -4.29 -9.98 14.42
N ILE A 58 -4.55 -11.19 13.92
CA ILE A 58 -4.71 -11.46 12.49
C ILE A 58 -6.00 -10.84 11.96
N VAL A 59 -7.07 -10.82 12.76
CA VAL A 59 -8.30 -10.11 12.40
C VAL A 59 -8.00 -8.62 12.22
N MET A 60 -7.16 -8.03 13.08
CA MET A 60 -6.78 -6.62 12.96
C MET A 60 -5.97 -6.31 11.70
N VAL A 61 -5.00 -7.17 11.34
CA VAL A 61 -4.24 -7.03 10.08
C VAL A 61 -5.17 -7.17 8.87
N LYS A 62 -6.04 -8.19 8.87
CA LYS A 62 -7.01 -8.42 7.78
C LYS A 62 -8.04 -7.30 7.66
N MET A 63 -8.43 -6.64 8.76
CA MET A 63 -9.29 -5.46 8.74
C MET A 63 -8.63 -4.29 7.98
N LEU A 64 -7.32 -4.07 8.15
CA LEU A 64 -6.58 -3.05 7.38
C LEU A 64 -6.48 -3.42 5.90
N VAL A 65 -6.30 -4.70 5.57
CA VAL A 65 -6.35 -5.19 4.19
C VAL A 65 -7.73 -4.95 3.57
N LEU A 66 -8.82 -5.28 4.26
CA LEU A 66 -10.19 -4.99 3.79
C LEU A 66 -10.39 -3.49 3.58
N GLN A 67 -9.90 -2.67 4.50
CA GLN A 67 -10.00 -1.23 4.40
C GLN A 67 -9.35 -0.70 3.13
N SER A 68 -8.10 -1.08 2.86
CA SER A 68 -7.37 -0.65 1.67
C SER A 68 -7.92 -1.27 0.39
N TRP A 69 -8.35 -2.53 0.43
CA TRP A 69 -8.89 -3.25 -0.73
C TRP A 69 -10.18 -2.62 -1.27
N TYR A 70 -11.03 -2.10 -0.38
CA TYR A 70 -12.31 -1.51 -0.76
C TYR A 70 -12.36 0.02 -0.60
N GLY A 71 -11.27 0.66 -0.20
CA GLY A 71 -11.20 2.11 -0.01
C GLY A 71 -12.13 2.63 1.08
N LEU A 72 -12.28 1.88 2.19
CA LEU A 72 -13.28 2.16 3.22
C LEU A 72 -12.77 3.15 4.27
N SER A 73 -13.70 3.91 4.86
CA SER A 73 -13.45 4.64 6.11
C SER A 73 -13.51 3.70 7.32
N ASP A 74 -13.00 4.09 8.49
CA ASP A 74 -13.07 3.25 9.69
C ASP A 74 -14.54 2.90 10.09
N PRO A 75 -15.52 3.84 10.09
CA PRO A 75 -16.92 3.49 10.34
C PRO A 75 -17.52 2.57 9.28
N GLU A 76 -17.17 2.76 8.02
CA GLU A 76 -17.70 1.97 6.92
C GLU A 76 -17.13 0.55 6.92
N LEU A 77 -15.85 0.39 7.28
CA LEU A 77 -15.21 -0.89 7.50
C LEU A 77 -15.93 -1.68 8.61
N GLU A 78 -16.16 -1.05 9.76
CA GLU A 78 -16.91 -1.67 10.87
C GLU A 78 -18.30 -2.11 10.42
N ARG A 79 -19.04 -1.22 9.74
CA ARG A 79 -20.38 -1.51 9.23
C ARG A 79 -20.37 -2.68 8.25
N GLN A 80 -19.51 -2.65 7.24
CA GLN A 80 -19.44 -3.69 6.21
C GLN A 80 -18.90 -5.02 6.75
N ALA A 81 -17.99 -5.01 7.72
CA ALA A 81 -17.50 -6.24 8.35
C ALA A 81 -18.58 -6.92 9.21
N ASN A 82 -19.53 -6.16 9.77
CA ASN A 82 -20.70 -6.73 10.44
C ASN A 82 -21.78 -7.21 9.45
N ASP A 83 -21.93 -6.57 8.29
CA ASP A 83 -23.01 -6.84 7.33
C ASP A 83 -22.67 -7.91 6.28
N ARG A 84 -21.41 -7.97 5.82
CA ARG A 84 -21.01 -8.78 4.66
C ARG A 84 -20.41 -10.12 5.07
N ILE A 85 -21.09 -11.21 4.73
CA ILE A 85 -20.63 -12.58 5.01
C ILE A 85 -19.26 -12.90 4.39
N SER A 86 -18.91 -12.33 3.23
CA SER A 86 -17.58 -12.53 2.62
C SER A 86 -16.47 -11.86 3.43
N PHE A 87 -16.74 -10.71 4.06
CA PHE A 87 -15.77 -10.05 4.94
C PHE A 87 -15.59 -10.89 6.21
N GLN A 88 -16.68 -11.32 6.82
CA GLN A 88 -16.62 -12.18 7.99
C GLN A 88 -15.88 -13.49 7.70
N LYS A 89 -16.11 -14.10 6.53
CA LYS A 89 -15.38 -15.29 6.11
C LYS A 89 -13.87 -15.02 6.00
N PHE A 90 -13.49 -13.92 5.34
CA PHE A 90 -12.09 -13.52 5.21
C PHE A 90 -11.43 -13.31 6.59
N LEU A 91 -12.16 -12.71 7.54
CA LEU A 91 -11.74 -12.53 8.92
C LEU A 91 -11.76 -13.82 9.77
N GLY A 92 -12.23 -14.95 9.24
CA GLY A 92 -12.30 -16.23 9.97
C GLY A 92 -13.53 -16.41 10.86
N PHE A 93 -14.60 -15.64 10.64
CA PHE A 93 -15.80 -15.58 11.48
C PHE A 93 -15.48 -15.28 12.95
N PRO A 94 -14.89 -14.10 13.25
CA PRO A 94 -14.60 -13.72 14.63
C PRO A 94 -15.92 -13.56 15.41
N GLU A 95 -15.88 -13.86 16.71
CA GLU A 95 -17.04 -13.71 17.60
C GLU A 95 -17.51 -12.25 17.70
N ARG A 96 -16.56 -11.31 17.59
CA ARG A 96 -16.85 -9.87 17.57
C ARG A 96 -15.98 -9.17 16.54
N ILE A 97 -16.61 -8.35 15.70
CA ILE A 97 -15.92 -7.45 14.79
C ILE A 97 -15.33 -6.26 15.58
N PRO A 98 -14.04 -5.90 15.36
CA PRO A 98 -13.46 -4.68 15.93
C PRO A 98 -14.26 -3.44 15.55
N ASP A 99 -14.49 -2.58 16.54
CA ASP A 99 -15.07 -1.26 16.27
C ASP A 99 -14.04 -0.33 15.60
N ARG A 100 -14.53 0.75 14.98
CA ARG A 100 -13.73 1.76 14.28
C ARG A 100 -12.59 2.33 15.12
N SER A 101 -12.83 2.54 16.43
CA SER A 101 -11.82 3.08 17.35
C SER A 101 -10.70 2.09 17.59
N THR A 102 -11.02 0.80 17.67
CA THR A 102 -10.05 -0.27 17.85
C THR A 102 -9.16 -0.41 16.62
N VAL A 103 -9.74 -0.35 15.41
CA VAL A 103 -8.98 -0.36 14.14
C VAL A 103 -8.08 0.87 14.04
N TRP A 104 -8.62 2.05 14.36
CA TRP A 104 -7.83 3.27 14.37
C TRP A 104 -6.64 3.19 15.33
N ALA A 105 -6.88 2.80 16.59
CA ALA A 105 -5.82 2.68 17.60
C ALA A 105 -4.76 1.63 17.23
N PHE A 106 -5.15 0.54 16.58
CA PHE A 106 -4.21 -0.46 16.07
C PHE A 106 -3.31 0.11 14.98
N ARG A 107 -3.85 0.90 14.05
CA ARG A 107 -3.05 1.57 13.02
C ARG A 107 -2.06 2.55 13.62
N GLU A 108 -2.48 3.35 14.60
CA GLU A 108 -1.56 4.29 15.27
C GLU A 108 -0.43 3.53 15.99
N ARG A 109 -0.72 2.42 16.68
CA ARG A 109 0.31 1.58 17.31
C ARG A 109 1.28 0.97 16.29
N LEU A 110 0.81 0.56 15.12
CA LEU A 110 1.70 0.07 14.06
C LEU A 110 2.71 1.14 13.66
N ILE A 111 2.24 2.38 13.48
CA ILE A 111 3.07 3.54 13.15
C ILE A 111 4.07 3.81 14.27
N ASP A 112 3.59 3.94 15.50
CA ASP A 112 4.42 4.31 16.66
C ASP A 112 5.52 3.28 16.96
N THR A 113 5.27 2.01 16.61
CA THR A 113 6.22 0.90 16.84
C THR A 113 7.02 0.51 15.59
N GLY A 114 6.79 1.16 14.44
CA GLY A 114 7.41 0.81 13.15
C GLY A 114 7.09 -0.61 12.67
N LYS A 115 5.97 -1.18 13.13
CA LYS A 115 5.58 -2.57 12.81
C LYS A 115 4.83 -2.71 11.50
N ASP A 116 4.31 -1.62 10.95
CA ASP A 116 3.79 -1.60 9.59
C ASP A 116 4.87 -1.96 8.56
N GLU A 117 6.08 -1.43 8.69
CA GLU A 117 7.22 -1.81 7.86
C GLU A 117 7.58 -3.28 8.02
N ARG A 118 7.56 -3.81 9.26
CA ARG A 118 7.80 -5.24 9.50
C ARG A 118 6.72 -6.13 8.88
N ILE A 119 5.47 -5.68 8.82
CA ILE A 119 4.40 -6.36 8.08
C ILE A 119 4.72 -6.38 6.58
N TRP A 120 5.23 -5.28 6.02
CA TRP A 120 5.66 -5.22 4.64
C TRP A 120 6.83 -6.18 4.35
N GLU A 121 7.86 -6.18 5.20
CA GLU A 121 9.01 -7.08 5.12
C GLU A 121 8.58 -8.55 5.13
N GLU A 122 7.64 -8.92 6.01
CA GLU A 122 7.12 -10.28 6.08
C GLU A 122 6.37 -10.68 4.82
N LEU A 123 5.57 -9.78 4.23
CA LEU A 123 4.96 -10.03 2.92
C LEU A 123 6.04 -10.27 1.85
N GLN A 124 7.08 -9.43 1.79
CA GLN A 124 8.17 -9.60 0.82
C GLN A 124 8.90 -10.93 1.03
N ARG A 125 9.18 -11.33 2.28
CA ARG A 125 9.78 -12.62 2.62
C ARG A 125 8.95 -13.79 2.08
N GLN A 126 7.63 -13.75 2.26
CA GLN A 126 6.75 -14.80 1.75
C GLN A 126 6.71 -14.83 0.21
N ILE A 127 6.68 -13.67 -0.45
CA ILE A 127 6.78 -13.56 -1.91
C ILE A 127 8.09 -14.21 -2.40
N ASP A 128 9.20 -13.90 -1.75
CA ASP A 128 10.51 -14.43 -2.10
C ASP A 128 10.62 -15.94 -1.85
N SER A 129 9.98 -16.45 -0.79
CA SER A 129 9.93 -17.90 -0.53
C SER A 129 9.15 -18.68 -1.59
N LYS A 130 8.30 -18.01 -2.38
CA LYS A 130 7.62 -18.59 -3.55
C LYS A 130 8.49 -18.56 -4.81
N GLY A 131 9.76 -18.17 -4.70
CA GLY A 131 10.70 -18.07 -5.82
C GLY A 131 10.47 -16.86 -6.73
N LEU A 132 9.58 -15.94 -6.34
CA LEU A 132 9.25 -14.74 -7.08
C LEU A 132 10.24 -13.63 -6.73
N LYS A 133 11.51 -13.78 -7.09
CA LYS A 133 12.59 -12.80 -6.82
C LYS A 133 12.91 -11.96 -8.05
N VAL A 134 13.38 -10.73 -7.85
CA VAL A 134 13.82 -9.85 -8.93
C VAL A 134 14.99 -10.48 -9.71
N LYS A 135 14.90 -10.53 -11.04
CA LYS A 135 15.99 -11.01 -11.91
C LYS A 135 16.31 -10.02 -13.02
N GLU A 136 15.27 -9.50 -13.64
CA GLU A 136 15.40 -8.71 -14.87
C GLU A 136 15.65 -7.22 -14.62
N GLY A 137 15.44 -6.75 -13.39
CA GLY A 137 15.60 -5.38 -12.94
C GLY A 137 14.29 -4.78 -12.43
N VAL A 138 14.36 -3.51 -12.06
CA VAL A 138 13.31 -2.84 -11.27
C VAL A 138 12.90 -1.52 -11.91
N ILE A 139 11.64 -1.16 -11.74
CA ILE A 139 11.02 0.05 -12.26
C ILE A 139 10.70 0.93 -11.07
N GLN A 140 11.31 2.11 -11.01
CA GLN A 140 10.96 3.11 -10.01
C GLN A 140 10.16 4.24 -10.66
N ASP A 141 9.02 4.54 -10.04
CA ASP A 141 8.13 5.62 -10.44
C ASP A 141 7.45 6.22 -9.21
N ALA A 142 6.69 7.29 -9.40
CA ALA A 142 5.97 7.97 -8.34
C ALA A 142 4.60 8.48 -8.81
N THR A 143 3.64 8.52 -7.87
CA THR A 143 2.32 9.06 -8.13
C THR A 143 1.84 9.97 -7.02
N PHE A 144 1.12 11.04 -7.38
CA PHE A 144 0.47 11.89 -6.38
C PHE A 144 -0.70 11.15 -5.72
N ILE A 145 -0.76 11.30 -4.40
CA ILE A 145 -1.87 10.92 -3.53
C ILE A 145 -2.43 12.23 -2.97
N THR A 146 -3.61 12.63 -3.45
CA THR A 146 -4.15 13.95 -3.11
C THR A 146 -4.73 13.96 -1.70
N ALA A 147 -4.77 15.14 -1.10
CA ALA A 147 -5.46 15.41 0.15
C ALA A 147 -6.24 16.72 0.03
N ASP A 148 -7.03 17.05 1.05
CA ASP A 148 -7.73 18.32 1.11
C ASP A 148 -6.88 19.36 1.87
N PRO A 149 -6.52 20.49 1.24
CA PRO A 149 -5.77 21.57 1.90
C PRO A 149 -6.56 22.29 3.00
N GLY A 150 -7.89 22.13 3.01
CA GLY A 150 -8.80 22.90 3.86
C GLY A 150 -8.89 24.38 3.46
N HIS A 151 -9.86 25.09 4.03
CA HIS A 151 -10.02 26.53 3.80
C HIS A 151 -9.03 27.32 4.67
N GLN A 152 -8.02 27.93 4.06
CA GLN A 152 -7.00 28.73 4.72
C GLN A 152 -7.59 30.08 5.17
N ARG A 153 -7.47 30.42 6.46
CA ARG A 153 -7.39 31.83 6.88
C ARG A 153 -5.90 32.08 7.14
N VAL A 154 -5.37 33.13 6.50
CA VAL A 154 -3.93 33.38 6.25
C VAL A 154 -3.07 33.51 7.52
N ASN A 155 -3.65 33.67 8.71
CA ASN A 155 -2.93 34.19 9.89
C ASN A 155 -2.72 33.22 11.06
N GLU A 156 -2.93 31.91 10.90
CA GLU A 156 -2.68 30.96 12.00
C GLU A 156 -1.85 29.76 11.54
N PRO A 157 -0.52 29.75 11.76
CA PRO A 157 0.24 28.52 11.80
C PRO A 157 -0.26 27.72 12.99
N ARG A 158 -0.98 26.62 12.72
CA ARG A 158 -1.50 25.77 13.78
C ARG A 158 -0.51 24.66 14.01
N GLY A 159 0.14 24.68 15.17
CA GLY A 159 1.14 23.70 15.57
C GLY A 159 0.62 22.24 15.51
N PRO A 160 1.51 21.26 15.67
CA PRO A 160 1.20 19.82 15.55
C PRO A 160 0.03 19.34 16.43
N GLU A 161 -0.30 20.09 17.49
CA GLU A 161 -1.36 19.79 18.46
C GLU A 161 -2.80 20.10 17.99
N ALA A 162 -3.00 20.76 16.84
CA ALA A 162 -4.35 21.10 16.39
C ALA A 162 -5.20 19.83 16.10
N LYS A 163 -6.30 19.66 16.86
CA LYS A 163 -7.30 18.59 16.65
C LYS A 163 -8.26 18.97 15.53
N THR A 164 -7.77 18.94 14.30
CA THR A 164 -8.54 19.25 13.09
C THR A 164 -8.56 18.07 12.11
N ARG A 165 -9.64 17.97 11.32
CA ARG A 165 -9.71 17.05 10.16
C ARG A 165 -8.91 17.54 8.94
N ARG A 166 -8.34 18.74 9.01
CA ARG A 166 -7.50 19.31 7.95
C ARG A 166 -6.17 18.59 7.87
N ASN A 167 -5.65 18.46 6.65
CA ASN A 167 -4.32 17.93 6.45
C ASN A 167 -3.28 18.83 7.16
N LYS A 168 -2.30 18.20 7.84
CA LYS A 168 -1.29 18.88 8.67
C LYS A 168 0.07 19.03 7.97
N GLU A 169 0.41 18.11 7.08
CA GLU A 169 1.77 17.97 6.52
C GLU A 169 1.83 17.87 4.99
N GLY A 170 0.68 17.78 4.34
CA GLY A 170 0.57 17.75 2.89
C GLY A 170 1.03 19.07 2.31
N GLU A 171 1.71 19.00 1.18
CA GLU A 171 2.27 20.17 0.51
C GLU A 171 1.76 20.32 -0.91
N TRP A 172 2.03 21.47 -1.52
CA TRP A 172 1.69 21.74 -2.91
C TRP A 172 2.81 21.35 -3.87
N ALA A 173 2.44 20.81 -5.02
CA ALA A 173 3.34 20.59 -6.13
C ALA A 173 2.67 20.87 -7.47
N LYS A 174 3.43 21.37 -8.44
CA LYS A 174 2.93 21.63 -9.81
C LYS A 174 3.54 20.62 -10.78
N LYS A 175 2.69 19.86 -11.49
CA LYS A 175 3.10 18.93 -12.55
C LYS A 175 2.21 19.12 -13.77
N ASN A 176 2.81 19.26 -14.95
CA ASN A 176 2.09 19.46 -16.22
C ASN A 176 1.05 20.60 -16.16
N GLY A 177 1.41 21.72 -15.52
CA GLY A 177 0.53 22.89 -15.40
C GLY A 177 -0.59 22.75 -14.34
N LYS A 178 -0.76 21.58 -13.72
CA LYS A 178 -1.76 21.34 -12.66
C LYS A 178 -1.12 21.34 -11.28
N SER A 179 -1.82 21.92 -10.31
CA SER A 179 -1.44 21.90 -8.90
C SER A 179 -2.05 20.68 -8.20
N HIS A 180 -1.24 20.00 -7.40
CA HIS A 180 -1.62 18.85 -6.59
C HIS A 180 -1.25 19.15 -5.15
N TYR A 181 -2.20 18.97 -4.23
CA TYR A 181 -1.96 19.08 -2.79
C TYR A 181 -2.00 17.69 -2.16
N GLY A 182 -1.06 17.41 -1.25
CA GLY A 182 -1.02 16.17 -0.47
C GLY A 182 0.35 15.54 -0.47
N TYR A 183 0.42 14.28 -0.93
CA TYR A 183 1.59 13.42 -0.81
C TYR A 183 1.99 12.79 -2.15
N LYS A 184 3.10 12.08 -2.16
CA LYS A 184 3.55 11.20 -3.23
C LYS A 184 3.81 9.80 -2.69
N LEU A 185 3.34 8.81 -3.44
CA LEU A 185 3.72 7.41 -3.27
C LEU A 185 4.80 7.08 -4.31
N HIS A 186 6.00 6.80 -3.84
CA HIS A 186 7.11 6.29 -4.63
C HIS A 186 7.10 4.77 -4.52
N THR A 187 7.23 4.06 -5.63
CA THR A 187 7.29 2.60 -5.61
C THR A 187 8.39 2.10 -6.52
N LEU A 188 9.03 1.02 -6.09
CA LEU A 188 9.94 0.24 -6.90
C LEU A 188 9.32 -1.14 -7.10
N ALA A 189 8.93 -1.42 -8.34
CA ALA A 189 8.32 -2.67 -8.76
C ALA A 189 9.29 -3.50 -9.58
N ASP A 190 9.25 -4.82 -9.44
CA ASP A 190 10.07 -5.70 -10.28
C ASP A 190 9.50 -5.83 -11.70
N ARG A 191 10.36 -6.05 -12.69
CA ARG A 191 9.93 -6.21 -14.09
C ARG A 191 9.40 -7.61 -14.39
N ASP A 192 9.89 -8.62 -13.68
CA ASP A 192 9.63 -10.04 -13.95
C ASP A 192 8.16 -10.43 -13.70
N TYR A 193 7.65 -10.00 -12.55
CA TYR A 193 6.39 -10.39 -11.95
C TYR A 193 5.47 -9.20 -11.69
N GLY A 194 5.99 -7.97 -11.77
CA GLY A 194 5.21 -6.75 -11.56
C GLY A 194 4.80 -6.55 -10.10
N LEU A 195 5.52 -7.15 -9.14
CA LEU A 195 5.24 -6.95 -7.71
C LEU A 195 5.96 -5.69 -7.21
N ILE A 196 5.30 -4.96 -6.33
CA ILE A 196 5.93 -3.83 -5.62
C ILE A 196 6.86 -4.41 -4.56
N ARG A 197 8.14 -4.02 -4.61
CA ARG A 197 9.19 -4.50 -3.71
C ARG A 197 9.50 -3.53 -2.59
N ARG A 198 9.59 -2.25 -2.94
CA ARG A 198 9.85 -1.17 -2.00
C ARG A 198 8.92 0.00 -2.29
N LEU A 199 8.57 0.75 -1.25
CA LEU A 199 7.78 1.95 -1.35
C LEU A 199 8.31 3.02 -0.39
N GLU A 200 7.97 4.27 -0.67
CA GLU A 200 8.20 5.40 0.23
C GLU A 200 7.06 6.41 0.04
N THR A 201 6.70 7.13 1.09
CA THR A 201 5.69 8.18 1.02
C THR A 201 6.29 9.49 1.49
N THR A 202 6.23 10.50 0.61
CA THR A 202 6.72 11.85 0.92
C THR A 202 5.60 12.87 0.78
N THR A 203 5.83 14.10 1.23
CA THR A 203 4.98 15.24 0.84
C THR A 203 5.05 15.45 -0.68
N ALA A 204 4.04 16.11 -1.25
CA ALA A 204 3.95 16.28 -2.70
C ALA A 204 5.08 17.13 -3.30
N GLU A 205 5.65 18.07 -2.53
CA GLU A 205 6.73 18.94 -2.98
C GLU A 205 8.02 18.20 -3.29
N VAL A 206 8.31 17.12 -2.53
CA VAL A 206 9.56 16.37 -2.65
C VAL A 206 9.69 15.85 -4.08
N HIS A 207 10.75 16.28 -4.76
CA HIS A 207 10.95 15.89 -6.15
C HIS A 207 11.37 14.42 -6.24
N ASP A 208 10.81 13.70 -7.22
CA ASP A 208 10.93 12.26 -7.37
C ASP A 208 12.42 11.81 -7.40
N SER A 209 13.30 12.63 -7.99
CA SER A 209 14.75 12.40 -8.06
C SER A 209 15.48 12.35 -6.71
N GLN A 210 14.86 12.81 -5.61
CA GLN A 210 15.46 12.78 -4.28
C GLN A 210 15.29 11.43 -3.59
N ILE A 211 14.39 10.59 -4.09
CA ILE A 211 14.10 9.28 -3.51
C ILE A 211 14.75 8.21 -4.39
N ASP A 212 15.61 7.39 -3.79
CA ASP A 212 16.22 6.23 -4.43
C ASP A 212 15.93 4.97 -3.62
N LEU A 213 14.97 4.20 -4.14
CA LEU A 213 14.53 2.94 -3.56
C LEU A 213 15.43 1.77 -4.02
N SER A 214 16.38 1.97 -4.92
CA SER A 214 17.17 0.85 -5.46
C SER A 214 18.20 0.32 -4.49
N GLU A 215 18.66 -0.90 -4.75
CA GLU A 215 19.80 -1.53 -4.08
C GLU A 215 20.93 -1.82 -5.06
N SER A 216 22.12 -2.08 -4.52
CA SER A 216 23.29 -2.41 -5.33
C SER A 216 23.04 -3.69 -6.14
N GLY A 217 23.48 -3.69 -7.41
CA GLY A 217 23.30 -4.82 -8.31
C GLY A 217 22.00 -4.81 -9.13
N GLU A 218 21.03 -3.96 -8.81
CA GLU A 218 19.76 -3.90 -9.55
C GLU A 218 19.84 -3.00 -10.78
N VAL A 219 19.21 -3.39 -11.90
CA VAL A 219 19.05 -2.49 -13.05
C VAL A 219 17.79 -1.65 -12.89
N VAL A 220 17.95 -0.32 -12.74
CA VAL A 220 16.88 0.59 -12.32
C VAL A 220 16.37 1.43 -13.50
N TYR A 221 15.16 1.13 -13.96
CA TYR A 221 14.48 1.84 -15.05
C TYR A 221 13.65 3.00 -14.50
N ARG A 222 14.02 4.23 -14.87
CA ARG A 222 13.40 5.46 -14.39
C ARG A 222 13.09 6.43 -15.52
N ASP A 223 12.13 7.32 -15.27
CA ASP A 223 11.69 8.34 -16.21
C ASP A 223 12.71 9.48 -16.37
N ARG A 224 12.40 10.47 -17.22
CA ARG A 224 13.31 11.61 -17.46
C ARG A 224 13.40 12.58 -16.27
N GLY A 225 12.44 12.55 -15.36
CA GLY A 225 12.43 13.34 -14.12
C GLY A 225 13.58 12.95 -13.19
N TYR A 226 14.02 11.69 -13.22
CA TYR A 226 15.18 11.22 -12.46
C TYR A 226 16.53 11.50 -13.14
N PHE A 227 16.57 12.23 -14.26
CA PHE A 227 17.83 12.49 -14.96
C PHE A 227 18.82 13.28 -14.07
N GLY A 228 19.98 12.68 -13.82
CA GLY A 228 21.01 13.22 -12.92
C GLY A 228 20.83 12.84 -11.45
N ALA A 229 19.79 12.07 -11.11
CA ALA A 229 19.56 11.58 -9.75
C ALA A 229 20.59 10.51 -9.35
N PRO A 230 20.93 10.42 -8.05
CA PRO A 230 21.68 9.28 -7.53
C PRO A 230 20.96 7.95 -7.80
N CYS A 231 21.77 6.89 -7.88
CA CYS A 231 21.33 5.53 -8.13
C CYS A 231 22.27 4.58 -7.39
N LYS A 232 21.75 3.84 -6.41
CA LYS A 232 22.49 2.76 -5.73
C LYS A 232 22.72 1.58 -6.68
N GLY A 233 21.74 1.28 -7.54
CA GLY A 233 21.86 0.24 -8.59
C GLY A 233 22.47 0.73 -9.91
N TYR A 234 22.40 -0.11 -10.94
CA TYR A 234 22.76 0.23 -12.32
C TYR A 234 21.74 1.18 -12.95
N ASN A 235 22.19 2.40 -13.23
CA ASN A 235 21.33 3.50 -13.64
C ASN A 235 20.83 3.39 -15.09
N ALA A 236 19.61 2.88 -15.28
CA ALA A 236 18.89 2.87 -16.56
C ALA A 236 17.85 4.00 -16.67
N THR A 237 18.13 5.18 -16.11
CA THR A 237 17.28 6.36 -16.23
C THR A 237 17.25 6.91 -17.66
N MET A 238 16.09 7.37 -18.11
CA MET A 238 15.94 8.03 -19.41
C MET A 238 16.71 9.35 -19.45
N LYS A 239 17.39 9.62 -20.57
CA LYS A 239 18.05 10.91 -20.78
C LYS A 239 17.05 11.99 -21.16
N ARG A 240 17.27 13.23 -20.72
CA ARG A 240 16.53 14.41 -21.17
C ARG A 240 17.44 15.33 -21.98
N ALA A 241 16.86 16.13 -22.87
CA ALA A 241 17.59 17.22 -23.50
C ALA A 241 17.85 18.31 -22.45
N VAL A 242 19.01 18.94 -22.52
CA VAL A 242 19.34 20.10 -21.67
C VAL A 242 19.63 21.30 -22.57
N ARG A 243 19.64 22.51 -22.00
CA ARG A 243 19.87 23.74 -22.76
C ARG A 243 21.18 23.63 -23.54
N GLY A 244 21.13 23.89 -24.85
CA GLY A 244 22.29 23.79 -25.74
C GLY A 244 22.69 22.36 -26.17
N HIS A 245 22.09 21.31 -25.59
CA HIS A 245 22.43 19.92 -25.90
C HIS A 245 21.17 19.09 -26.18
N PRO A 246 20.73 19.03 -27.45
CA PRO A 246 19.60 18.21 -27.85
C PRO A 246 19.92 16.71 -27.75
N LEU A 247 18.89 15.89 -27.55
CA LEU A 247 19.03 14.43 -27.52
C LEU A 247 19.45 13.88 -28.89
N GLY A 248 20.62 13.23 -28.93
CA GLY A 248 21.09 12.49 -30.10
C GLY A 248 20.19 11.29 -30.45
N ILE A 249 20.33 10.77 -31.68
CA ILE A 249 19.53 9.64 -32.19
C ILE A 249 19.72 8.39 -31.32
N ARG A 250 20.94 8.11 -30.86
CA ARG A 250 21.24 6.96 -29.98
C ARG A 250 20.49 7.05 -28.66
N ASP A 251 20.45 8.24 -28.04
CA ASP A 251 19.75 8.45 -26.78
C ASP A 251 18.22 8.37 -26.94
N LYS A 252 17.68 8.86 -28.07
CA LYS A 252 16.25 8.68 -28.41
C LYS A 252 15.90 7.19 -28.53
N ARG A 253 16.72 6.39 -29.24
CA ARG A 253 16.52 4.93 -29.37
C ARG A 253 16.67 4.20 -28.03
N ARG A 254 17.65 4.58 -27.19
CA ARG A 254 17.81 4.05 -25.82
C ARG A 254 16.57 4.35 -24.97
N ASN A 255 16.11 5.60 -24.98
CA ASN A 255 14.90 6.02 -24.26
C ASN A 255 13.67 5.24 -24.72
N LYS A 256 13.49 4.99 -26.03
CA LYS A 256 12.37 4.18 -26.55
C LYS A 256 12.36 2.76 -25.96
N ARG A 257 13.53 2.10 -25.87
CA ARG A 257 13.68 0.78 -25.24
C ARG A 257 13.39 0.81 -23.74
N ILE A 258 13.83 1.85 -23.04
CA ILE A 258 13.55 2.02 -21.60
C ILE A 258 12.06 2.24 -21.35
N VAL A 259 11.37 3.04 -22.19
CA VAL A 259 9.92 3.26 -22.09
C VAL A 259 9.15 1.95 -22.19
N GLN A 260 9.51 1.08 -23.13
CA GLN A 260 8.88 -0.24 -23.27
C GLN A 260 9.06 -1.11 -22.04
N LYS A 261 10.23 -1.07 -21.41
CA LYS A 261 10.49 -1.82 -20.16
C LYS A 261 9.76 -1.22 -18.96
N ARG A 262 9.62 0.11 -18.92
CA ARG A 262 9.05 0.85 -17.79
C ARG A 262 7.52 0.86 -17.76
N SER A 263 6.85 0.66 -18.90
CA SER A 263 5.39 0.78 -19.01
C SER A 263 4.63 -0.13 -18.03
N ALA A 264 5.19 -1.27 -17.64
CA ALA A 264 4.61 -2.16 -16.63
C ALA A 264 4.44 -1.48 -15.25
N GLY A 265 5.28 -0.48 -14.93
CA GLY A 265 5.22 0.29 -13.68
C GLY A 265 3.99 1.18 -13.54
N GLU A 266 3.20 1.40 -14.60
CA GLU A 266 1.95 2.18 -14.53
C GLU A 266 0.78 1.39 -13.95
N ARG A 267 0.80 0.06 -14.10
CA ARG A 267 -0.28 -0.85 -13.66
C ARG A 267 -0.56 -0.76 -12.15
N PRO A 268 0.46 -0.77 -11.24
CA PRO A 268 0.25 -0.52 -9.82
C PRO A 268 -0.61 0.70 -9.53
N TYR A 269 -0.28 1.85 -10.12
CA TYR A 269 -1.02 3.09 -9.86
C TYR A 269 -2.43 3.08 -10.44
N ALA A 270 -2.63 2.46 -11.60
CA ALA A 270 -3.95 2.30 -12.17
C ALA A 270 -4.87 1.50 -11.23
N VAL A 271 -4.37 0.41 -10.64
CA VAL A 271 -5.13 -0.39 -9.66
C VAL A 271 -5.37 0.40 -8.38
N ILE A 272 -4.34 1.02 -7.82
CA ILE A 272 -4.41 1.80 -6.59
C ILE A 272 -5.46 2.93 -6.67
N LYS A 273 -5.49 3.66 -7.79
CA LYS A 273 -6.40 4.80 -7.97
C LYS A 273 -7.81 4.35 -8.36
N ASN A 274 -7.93 3.38 -9.28
CA ASN A 274 -9.23 3.07 -9.88
C ASN A 274 -9.97 1.93 -9.17
N ILE A 275 -9.26 0.94 -8.64
CA ILE A 275 -9.85 -0.22 -7.96
C ILE A 275 -9.95 0.06 -6.46
N PHE A 276 -8.83 0.40 -5.81
CA PHE A 276 -8.77 0.62 -4.36
C PHE A 276 -9.21 2.02 -3.92
N LYS A 277 -9.50 2.92 -4.88
CA LYS A 277 -9.89 4.32 -4.64
C LYS A 277 -8.95 5.08 -3.70
N SER A 278 -7.67 4.68 -3.65
CA SER A 278 -6.66 5.20 -2.73
C SER A 278 -5.85 6.36 -3.32
N GLY A 279 -6.32 6.97 -4.41
CA GLY A 279 -5.68 8.14 -5.02
C GLY A 279 -5.89 9.45 -4.27
N HIS A 280 -6.81 9.46 -3.30
CA HIS A 280 -7.12 10.58 -2.42
C HIS A 280 -7.21 10.08 -0.97
N GLN A 281 -6.63 10.81 -0.03
CA GLN A 281 -6.56 10.41 1.38
C GLN A 281 -7.02 11.52 2.32
N LEU A 282 -7.72 11.12 3.37
CA LEU A 282 -8.26 12.00 4.41
C LEU A 282 -7.42 11.99 5.70
N VAL A 283 -6.30 11.26 5.71
CA VAL A 283 -5.34 11.30 6.81
C VAL A 283 -4.44 12.53 6.67
N THR A 284 -3.92 12.99 7.80
CA THR A 284 -3.39 14.35 7.92
C THR A 284 -1.88 14.43 8.02
N THR A 285 -1.19 13.30 8.17
CA THR A 285 0.26 13.22 8.41
C THR A 285 0.89 12.25 7.41
N THR A 286 2.16 12.46 7.08
CA THR A 286 2.95 11.65 6.16
C THR A 286 3.03 10.19 6.63
N LEU A 287 3.27 9.95 7.93
CA LEU A 287 3.32 8.59 8.50
C LEU A 287 2.01 7.82 8.32
N ARG A 288 0.87 8.42 8.70
CA ARG A 288 -0.45 7.82 8.45
C ARG A 288 -0.71 7.56 6.97
N THR A 289 -0.30 8.48 6.09
CA THR A 289 -0.41 8.27 4.64
C THR A 289 0.48 7.13 4.18
N HIS A 290 1.71 7.03 4.71
CA HIS A 290 2.65 5.95 4.45
C HIS A 290 2.02 4.61 4.79
N THR A 291 1.54 4.42 6.02
CA THR A 291 0.92 3.14 6.43
C THR A 291 -0.29 2.79 5.56
N LYS A 292 -1.14 3.76 5.19
CA LYS A 292 -2.26 3.49 4.27
C LYS A 292 -1.76 3.09 2.88
N ASN A 293 -0.74 3.75 2.35
CA ASN A 293 -0.12 3.38 1.08
C ASN A 293 0.52 1.99 1.14
N LEU A 294 1.18 1.64 2.24
CA LEU A 294 1.77 0.32 2.49
C LEU A 294 0.72 -0.78 2.38
N PHE A 295 -0.40 -0.67 3.10
CA PHE A 295 -1.50 -1.65 2.99
C PHE A 295 -2.16 -1.64 1.61
N THR A 296 -2.19 -0.51 0.92
CA THR A 296 -2.68 -0.43 -0.46
C THR A 296 -1.74 -1.14 -1.45
N CYS A 297 -0.42 -1.01 -1.28
CA CYS A 297 0.59 -1.78 -2.00
C CYS A 297 0.56 -3.27 -1.64
N PHE A 298 0.26 -3.61 -0.38
CA PHE A 298 0.04 -4.98 0.09
C PHE A 298 -1.12 -5.61 -0.69
N CYS A 299 -2.27 -4.94 -0.74
CA CYS A 299 -3.43 -5.37 -1.52
C CYS A 299 -3.10 -5.53 -3.02
N TYR A 300 -2.30 -4.62 -3.59
CA TYR A 300 -1.86 -4.76 -4.98
C TYR A 300 -1.03 -6.03 -5.19
N ASN A 301 -0.07 -6.32 -4.31
CA ASN A 301 0.75 -7.52 -4.40
C ASN A 301 -0.09 -8.78 -4.28
N LEU A 302 -1.12 -8.82 -3.45
CA LEU A 302 -2.06 -9.95 -3.40
C LEU A 302 -2.82 -10.14 -4.73
N ILE A 303 -3.29 -9.06 -5.38
CA ILE A 303 -3.89 -9.15 -6.73
C ILE A 303 -2.90 -9.70 -7.74
N GLN A 304 -1.65 -9.25 -7.66
CA GLN A 304 -0.63 -9.67 -8.61
C GLN A 304 -0.21 -11.12 -8.38
N LEU A 305 -0.06 -11.58 -7.14
CA LEU A 305 0.16 -12.99 -6.79
C LEU A 305 -0.95 -13.89 -7.35
N LYS A 306 -2.21 -13.47 -7.20
CA LYS A 306 -3.36 -14.16 -7.80
C LYS A 306 -3.25 -14.26 -9.32
N THR A 307 -2.82 -13.17 -9.97
CA THR A 307 -2.65 -13.12 -11.43
C THR A 307 -1.57 -14.11 -11.87
N LEU A 308 -0.43 -14.14 -11.17
CA LEU A 308 0.71 -15.02 -11.46
C LEU A 308 0.36 -16.50 -11.25
N GLN A 309 -0.41 -16.85 -10.21
CA GLN A 309 -0.87 -18.23 -10.02
C GLN A 309 -1.72 -18.73 -11.19
N LYS A 310 -2.63 -17.89 -11.73
CA LYS A 310 -3.45 -18.27 -12.88
C LYS A 310 -2.61 -18.51 -14.12
N THR A 311 -1.58 -17.67 -14.35
CA THR A 311 -0.66 -17.82 -15.48
C THR A 311 0.21 -19.08 -15.38
N ASN A 312 0.64 -19.48 -14.17
CA ASN A 312 1.44 -20.70 -14.00
C ASN A 312 0.62 -22.00 -14.06
N THR A 313 -0.71 -21.91 -13.95
CA THR A 313 -1.61 -23.08 -14.00
C THR A 313 -2.17 -23.31 -15.42
N THR A 314 -1.94 -22.38 -16.36
CA THR A 314 -2.37 -22.47 -17.76
C THR A 314 -1.17 -22.77 -18.65
#